data_AF-A0A7S1CMT1-F1
#
_entry.id   AF-A0A7S1CMT1-F1
#
_cell.length_a   1.000
_cell.length_b   1.000
_cell.length_c   1.000
_cell.angle_alpha   90.00
_cell.angle_beta   90.00
_cell.angle_gamma   90.00
#
_symmetry.space_group_name_H-M   'P 1'
#
loop_
_entity.id
_entity.type
_entity.pdbx_description
1 polymer ?
#
loop_
_entity_poly.entity_id
_entity_poly.type
_entity_poly.pdbx_seq_one_letter_code
_entity_poly.pdbx_strand_id
1 'polypeptide(L)'
;DDPPEGVPVVQLSLLSSLDATQHYKVGRALAPLRDEGVLFVGSGAATHNMRAMGATSTPAWAKKFIAWLTDTLTNPEMTVEEREAAVAALKEAPHFRDAHPREEHLLPAFMALGVAGGEPARFLKGFEAYVGAFATASYRWD
;
A
#
# COMPACT_ATOMS: atom_id res chain seq x y z
N ASP A 1 -13.78 5.84 15.40
CA ASP A 1 -13.48 4.73 16.31
C ASP A 1 -12.13 4.96 16.93
N ASP A 2 -12.09 5.12 18.26
CA ASP A 2 -10.84 5.19 19.01
C ASP A 2 -10.19 3.80 19.07
N PRO A 3 -8.86 3.71 19.20
CA PRO A 3 -8.19 2.42 19.43
C PRO A 3 -8.79 1.75 20.68
N PRO A 4 -8.75 0.41 20.78
CA PRO A 4 -9.17 -0.29 21.99
C PRO A 4 -8.54 0.37 23.22
N GLU A 5 -9.36 0.62 24.24
CA GLU A 5 -8.91 1.33 25.44
C GLU A 5 -7.61 0.72 25.99
N GLY A 6 -6.59 1.56 26.15
CA GLY A 6 -5.30 1.16 26.74
C GLY A 6 -4.20 0.75 25.76
N VAL A 7 -4.42 0.75 24.44
CA VAL A 7 -3.34 0.55 23.46
C VAL A 7 -2.65 1.88 23.13
N PRO A 8 -1.35 2.07 23.44
CA PRO A 8 -0.63 3.30 23.06
C PRO A 8 -0.53 3.43 21.54
N VAL A 9 -0.81 4.62 21.02
CA VAL A 9 -0.75 4.91 19.57
C VAL A 9 0.26 6.01 19.29
N VAL A 10 1.13 5.78 18.30
CA VAL A 10 2.02 6.78 17.74
C VAL A 10 1.64 7.01 16.28
N GLN A 11 1.47 8.26 15.89
CA GLN A 11 1.20 8.64 14.51
C GLN A 11 2.50 8.95 13.78
N LEU A 12 2.71 8.31 12.64
CA LEU A 12 3.84 8.58 11.75
C LEU A 12 3.33 9.26 10.47
N SER A 13 3.86 10.43 10.16
CA SER A 13 3.53 11.16 8.93
C SER A 13 4.33 10.63 7.73
N LEU A 14 3.76 10.80 6.54
CA LEU A 14 4.46 10.56 5.28
C LEU A 14 5.54 11.63 5.04
N LEU A 15 6.59 11.25 4.32
CA LEU A 15 7.60 12.20 3.85
C LEU A 15 7.01 13.09 2.75
N SER A 16 7.32 14.39 2.80
CA SER A 16 6.83 15.37 1.83
C SER A 16 7.28 15.11 0.38
N SER A 17 8.34 14.30 0.19
CA SER A 17 8.82 13.87 -1.12
C SER A 17 7.84 12.98 -1.88
N LEU A 18 6.95 12.28 -1.15
CA LEU A 18 6.07 11.24 -1.67
C LEU A 18 6.82 10.14 -2.47
N ASP A 19 8.12 9.95 -2.18
CA ASP A 19 8.94 8.96 -2.86
C ASP A 19 8.72 7.56 -2.26
N ALA A 20 8.23 6.62 -3.08
CA ALA A 20 7.89 5.27 -2.63
C ALA A 20 9.10 4.51 -2.07
N THR A 21 10.29 4.68 -2.66
CA THR A 21 11.53 4.06 -2.18
C THR A 21 11.90 4.58 -0.79
N GLN A 22 11.77 5.87 -0.55
CA GLN A 22 12.03 6.45 0.77
C GLN A 22 11.06 5.93 1.82
N HIS A 23 9.77 5.79 1.50
CA HIS A 23 8.78 5.24 2.44
C HIS A 23 9.02 3.75 2.73
N TYR A 24 9.40 2.96 1.72
CA TYR A 24 9.85 1.59 1.90
C TYR A 24 11.06 1.51 2.84
N LYS A 25 12.07 2.37 2.66
CA LYS A 25 13.26 2.44 3.53
C LYS A 25 12.94 2.85 4.96
N VAL A 26 11.99 3.78 5.16
CA VAL A 26 11.48 4.11 6.50
C VAL A 26 10.87 2.86 7.14
N GLY A 27 10.04 2.13 6.41
CA GLY A 27 9.48 0.87 6.89
C GLY A 27 10.56 -0.14 7.29
N ARG A 28 11.58 -0.34 6.44
CA ARG A 28 12.73 -1.22 6.73
C ARG A 28 13.48 -0.81 8.00
N ALA A 29 13.63 0.49 8.25
CA ALA A 29 14.27 0.99 9.46
C ALA A 29 13.43 0.74 10.73
N LEU A 30 12.11 0.66 10.59
CA LEU A 30 11.17 0.38 11.69
C LEU A 30 10.96 -1.12 11.93
N ALA A 31 11.37 -1.98 11.00
CA ALA A 31 11.15 -3.43 11.07
C ALA A 31 11.58 -4.10 12.39
N PRO A 32 12.70 -3.72 13.06
CA PRO A 32 13.09 -4.35 14.33
C PRO A 32 12.04 -4.19 15.46
N LEU A 33 11.21 -3.15 15.42
CA LEU A 33 10.17 -2.92 16.44
C LEU A 33 9.06 -3.99 16.42
N ARG A 34 8.95 -4.76 15.33
CA ARG A 34 8.02 -5.90 15.27
C ARG A 34 8.34 -6.96 16.32
N ASP A 35 9.63 -7.14 16.62
CA ASP A 35 10.10 -8.07 17.65
C ASP A 35 9.88 -7.54 19.07
N GLU A 36 9.53 -6.25 19.20
CA GLU A 36 9.21 -5.56 20.46
C GLU A 36 7.70 -5.46 20.72
N GLY A 37 6.87 -6.17 19.94
CA GLY A 37 5.42 -6.19 20.11
C GLY A 37 4.69 -4.97 19.53
N VAL A 38 5.33 -4.21 18.63
CA VAL A 38 4.70 -3.08 17.94
C VAL A 38 3.88 -3.56 16.74
N LEU A 39 2.60 -3.20 16.72
CA LEU A 39 1.73 -3.38 15.56
C LEU A 39 1.83 -2.18 14.62
N PHE A 40 2.08 -2.45 13.34
CA PHE A 40 2.07 -1.44 12.29
C PHE A 40 0.78 -1.50 11.50
N VAL A 41 0.13 -0.34 11.33
CA VAL A 41 -1.08 -0.19 10.53
C VAL A 41 -0.86 0.91 9.50
N GLY A 42 -0.83 0.54 8.22
CA GLY A 42 -0.85 1.48 7.10
C GLY A 42 -2.27 1.59 6.55
N SER A 43 -2.85 2.79 6.54
CA SER A 43 -4.20 3.04 6.01
C SER A 43 -4.14 3.99 4.82
N GLY A 44 -4.88 3.65 3.75
CA GLY A 44 -4.80 4.32 2.47
C GLY A 44 -5.81 3.75 1.47
N ALA A 45 -5.51 3.86 0.18
CA ALA A 45 -6.36 3.35 -0.90
C ALA A 45 -5.51 2.74 -2.02
N ALA A 46 -6.02 1.65 -2.61
CA ALA A 46 -5.41 1.02 -3.77
C ALA A 46 -5.53 1.93 -5.00
N THR A 47 -6.62 2.69 -5.13
CA THR A 47 -6.77 3.77 -6.12
C THR A 47 -7.46 4.98 -5.49
N HIS A 48 -6.98 6.18 -5.79
CA HIS A 48 -7.49 7.44 -5.23
C HIS A 48 -7.53 8.57 -6.29
N ASN A 49 -8.35 8.38 -7.32
CA ASN A 49 -8.61 9.42 -8.33
C ASN A 49 -10.01 10.02 -8.20
N MET A 50 -10.08 11.16 -7.51
CA MET A 50 -11.33 11.90 -7.28
C MET A 50 -12.03 12.32 -8.59
N ARG A 51 -11.28 12.54 -9.67
CA ARG A 51 -11.85 12.91 -10.98
C ARG A 51 -12.65 11.76 -11.62
N ALA A 52 -12.39 10.53 -11.20
CA ALA A 52 -12.99 9.32 -11.74
C ALA A 52 -13.95 8.62 -10.76
N MET A 53 -14.22 9.20 -9.58
CA MET A 53 -15.16 8.63 -8.60
C MET A 53 -16.59 8.52 -9.12
N GLY A 54 -17.02 9.42 -10.00
CA GLY A 54 -18.36 9.40 -10.60
C GLY A 54 -18.58 8.27 -11.61
N ALA A 55 -17.58 7.42 -11.86
CA ALA A 55 -17.73 6.28 -12.75
C ALA A 55 -18.79 5.30 -12.22
N THR A 56 -19.70 4.86 -13.09
CA THR A 56 -20.78 3.93 -12.73
C THR A 56 -20.28 2.51 -12.43
N SER A 57 -19.05 2.20 -12.80
CA SER A 57 -18.38 0.94 -12.52
C SER A 57 -16.87 1.15 -12.41
N THR A 58 -16.16 0.18 -11.83
CA THR A 58 -14.69 0.23 -11.75
C THR A 58 -14.06 0.16 -13.13
N PRO A 59 -13.32 1.21 -13.57
CA PRO A 59 -12.70 1.24 -14.88
C PRO A 59 -11.67 0.13 -15.09
N ALA A 60 -11.46 -0.26 -16.34
CA ALA A 60 -10.47 -1.28 -16.70
C ALA A 60 -9.04 -0.91 -16.25
N TRP A 61 -8.66 0.37 -16.34
CA TRP A 61 -7.36 0.85 -15.89
C TRP A 61 -7.19 0.65 -14.38
N ALA A 62 -8.25 0.86 -13.58
CA ALA A 62 -8.19 0.72 -12.13
C ALA A 62 -7.99 -0.76 -11.75
N LYS A 63 -8.70 -1.67 -12.42
CA LYS A 63 -8.53 -3.11 -12.24
C LYS A 63 -7.09 -3.55 -12.56
N LYS A 64 -6.49 -3.02 -13.63
CA LYS A 64 -5.10 -3.32 -14.01
C LYS A 64 -4.10 -2.82 -12.96
N PHE A 65 -4.28 -1.60 -12.45
CA PHE A 65 -3.41 -1.09 -11.39
C PHE A 65 -3.53 -1.90 -10.09
N ILE A 66 -4.76 -2.24 -9.68
CA ILE A 66 -5.02 -3.05 -8.48
C ILE A 66 -4.45 -4.46 -8.63
N ALA A 67 -4.54 -5.06 -9.82
CA ALA A 67 -3.93 -6.35 -10.11
C ALA A 67 -2.40 -6.27 -9.98
N TRP A 68 -1.77 -5.25 -10.57
CA TRP A 68 -0.33 -5.02 -10.42
C TRP A 68 0.09 -4.81 -8.96
N LEU A 69 -0.66 -3.98 -8.21
CA LEU A 69 -0.37 -3.72 -6.80
C LEU A 69 -0.49 -5.00 -5.97
N THR A 70 -1.56 -5.76 -6.18
CA THR A 70 -1.79 -7.03 -5.47
C THR A 70 -0.72 -8.05 -5.79
N ASP A 71 -0.35 -8.19 -7.07
CA ASP A 71 0.73 -9.09 -7.48
C ASP A 71 2.06 -8.68 -6.84
N THR A 72 2.43 -7.40 -6.95
CA THR A 72 3.65 -6.85 -6.33
C THR A 72 3.71 -7.15 -4.83
N LEU A 73 2.61 -6.96 -4.11
CA LEU A 73 2.59 -7.15 -2.67
C LEU A 73 2.46 -8.60 -2.23
N THR A 74 1.95 -9.53 -3.06
CA THR A 74 1.54 -10.87 -2.59
C THR A 74 2.17 -12.04 -3.34
N ASN A 75 2.79 -11.80 -4.50
CA ASN A 75 3.35 -12.86 -5.33
C ASN A 75 4.56 -13.53 -4.64
N PRO A 76 4.46 -14.80 -4.21
CA PRO A 76 5.54 -15.47 -3.48
C PRO A 76 6.75 -15.79 -4.36
N GLU A 77 6.60 -15.76 -5.68
CA GLU A 77 7.68 -16.03 -6.63
C GLU A 77 8.58 -14.82 -6.85
N MET A 78 8.13 -13.60 -6.49
CA MET A 78 8.98 -12.40 -6.55
C MET A 78 9.96 -12.37 -5.38
N THR A 79 11.24 -12.17 -5.68
CA THR A 79 12.24 -11.93 -4.63
C THR A 79 12.00 -10.59 -3.94
N VAL A 80 12.63 -10.40 -2.77
CA VAL A 80 12.58 -9.11 -2.06
C VAL A 80 13.13 -7.98 -2.95
N GLU A 81 14.21 -8.24 -3.68
CA GLU A 81 14.85 -7.27 -4.58
C GLU A 81 13.97 -6.92 -5.78
N GLU A 82 13.29 -7.91 -6.37
CA GLU A 82 12.34 -7.67 -7.47
C GLU A 82 11.15 -6.84 -7.00
N ARG A 83 10.66 -7.13 -5.79
CA ARG A 83 9.57 -6.37 -5.17
C ARG A 83 10.00 -4.94 -4.83
N GLU A 84 11.19 -4.74 -4.29
CA GLU A 84 11.77 -3.40 -4.05
C GLU A 84 11.95 -2.64 -5.37
N ALA A 85 12.43 -3.31 -6.42
CA ALA A 85 12.57 -2.71 -7.76
C ALA A 85 11.22 -2.28 -8.34
N ALA A 86 10.16 -3.07 -8.16
CA ALA A 86 8.80 -2.70 -8.57
C ALA A 86 8.29 -1.45 -7.82
N VAL A 87 8.59 -1.34 -6.51
CA VAL A 87 8.27 -0.14 -5.72
C VAL A 87 9.07 1.07 -6.20
N ALA A 88 10.36 0.91 -6.49
CA ALA A 88 11.21 1.98 -7.02
C ALA A 88 10.75 2.45 -8.40
N ALA A 89 10.22 1.54 -9.21
CA ALA A 89 9.67 1.80 -10.54
C ALA A 89 8.16 2.15 -10.53
N LEU A 90 7.58 2.54 -9.38
CA LEU A 90 6.14 2.82 -9.23
C LEU A 90 5.56 3.72 -10.33
N LYS A 91 6.32 4.71 -10.80
CA LYS A 91 5.85 5.64 -11.84
C LYS A 91 5.60 4.97 -13.19
N GLU A 92 6.25 3.83 -13.43
CA GLU A 92 6.09 2.98 -14.62
C GLU A 92 5.01 1.91 -14.44
N ALA A 93 4.40 1.81 -13.26
CA ALA A 93 3.35 0.84 -12.99
C ALA A 93 2.13 1.09 -13.90
N PRO A 94 1.40 0.03 -14.30
CA PRO A 94 0.28 0.15 -15.23
C PRO A 94 -0.77 1.14 -14.73
N HIS A 95 -1.02 2.22 -15.47
CA HIS A 95 -2.04 3.23 -15.14
C HIS A 95 -1.82 3.96 -13.81
N PHE A 96 -0.58 4.05 -13.33
CA PHE A 96 -0.29 4.68 -12.05
C PHE A 96 -0.89 6.08 -11.89
N ARG A 97 -0.73 6.97 -12.89
CA ARG A 97 -1.26 8.34 -12.83
C ARG A 97 -2.77 8.42 -12.98
N ASP A 98 -3.39 7.41 -13.58
CA ASP A 98 -4.85 7.28 -13.60
C ASP A 98 -5.35 6.88 -12.20
N ALA A 99 -4.64 5.98 -11.51
CA ALA A 99 -4.97 5.52 -10.16
C ALA A 99 -4.67 6.55 -9.06
N HIS A 100 -3.56 7.26 -9.21
CA HIS A 100 -3.00 8.16 -8.22
C HIS A 100 -2.50 9.43 -8.92
N PRO A 101 -3.36 10.44 -9.11
CA PRO A 101 -2.92 11.78 -9.53
C PRO A 101 -1.84 12.34 -8.59
N ARG A 102 -1.93 11.94 -7.32
CA ARG A 102 -0.90 12.06 -6.29
C ARG A 102 -0.84 10.77 -5.47
N GLU A 103 0.32 10.46 -4.94
CA GLU A 103 0.68 9.13 -4.44
C GLU A 103 0.31 8.89 -2.97
N GLU A 104 -0.10 9.91 -2.21
CA GLU A 104 -0.15 9.86 -0.74
C GLU A 104 -0.97 8.70 -0.17
N HIS A 105 -2.05 8.31 -0.84
CA HIS A 105 -2.93 7.24 -0.35
C HIS A 105 -2.36 5.83 -0.61
N LEU A 106 -1.32 5.70 -1.43
CA LEU A 106 -0.68 4.41 -1.72
C LEU A 106 0.55 4.14 -0.84
N LEU A 107 1.31 5.20 -0.52
CA LEU A 107 2.60 5.09 0.18
C LEU A 107 2.57 4.34 1.52
N PRO A 108 1.49 4.40 2.33
CA PRO A 108 1.37 3.57 3.53
C PRO A 108 1.55 2.07 3.26
N ALA A 109 1.13 1.56 2.09
CA ALA A 109 1.29 0.15 1.73
C ALA A 109 2.77 -0.21 1.49
N PHE A 110 3.55 0.68 0.87
CA PHE A 110 4.99 0.45 0.65
C PHE A 110 5.82 0.61 1.91
N MET A 111 5.40 1.50 2.83
CA MET A 111 5.99 1.54 4.17
C MET A 111 5.71 0.24 4.93
N ALA A 112 4.47 -0.27 4.91
CA ALA A 112 4.13 -1.55 5.54
C ALA A 112 4.90 -2.73 4.93
N LEU A 113 5.07 -2.75 3.60
CA LEU A 113 5.93 -3.72 2.93
C LEU A 113 7.38 -3.63 3.43
N GLY A 114 7.92 -2.42 3.60
CA GLY A 114 9.25 -2.21 4.17
C GLY A 114 9.37 -2.75 5.60
N VAL A 115 8.38 -2.49 6.44
CA VAL A 115 8.29 -3.05 7.80
C VAL A 115 8.30 -4.58 7.79
N ALA A 116 7.61 -5.18 6.81
CA ALA A 116 7.57 -6.62 6.62
C ALA A 116 8.87 -7.21 6.04
N GLY A 117 9.92 -6.40 5.87
CA GLY A 117 11.17 -6.84 5.28
C GLY A 117 11.09 -7.06 3.77
N GLY A 118 10.02 -6.62 3.12
CA GLY A 118 9.78 -6.90 1.72
C GLY A 118 9.25 -8.31 1.45
N GLU A 119 8.81 -9.06 2.46
CA GLU A 119 8.17 -10.37 2.31
C GLU A 119 6.79 -10.28 1.61
N PRO A 120 6.28 -11.36 0.99
CA PRO A 120 4.95 -11.36 0.40
C PRO A 120 3.86 -11.25 1.48
N ALA A 121 2.88 -10.39 1.22
CA ALA A 121 1.67 -10.28 2.03
C ALA A 121 0.66 -11.36 1.67
N ARG A 122 -0.28 -11.59 2.59
CA ARG A 122 -1.56 -12.23 2.31
C ARG A 122 -2.58 -11.17 1.93
N PHE A 123 -3.25 -11.35 0.80
CA PHE A 123 -4.43 -10.55 0.44
C PHE A 123 -5.63 -10.96 1.30
N LEU A 124 -6.26 -9.98 1.96
CA LEU A 124 -7.43 -10.22 2.81
C LEU A 124 -8.72 -10.13 1.99
N LYS A 125 -9.11 -11.27 1.39
CA LYS A 125 -10.35 -11.38 0.62
C LYS A 125 -11.57 -10.98 1.46
N GLY A 126 -12.45 -10.17 0.88
CA GLY A 126 -13.64 -9.62 1.54
C GLY A 126 -13.39 -8.32 2.29
N PHE A 127 -12.15 -7.82 2.32
CA PHE A 127 -11.76 -6.53 2.89
C PHE A 127 -11.34 -5.50 1.82
N GLU A 128 -11.75 -5.74 0.58
CA GLU A 128 -11.68 -4.81 -0.54
C GLU A 128 -13.02 -4.11 -0.77
N ALA A 129 -12.97 -2.83 -1.16
CA ALA A 129 -14.15 -2.05 -1.53
C ALA A 129 -13.91 -1.29 -2.83
N TYR A 130 -14.97 -1.10 -3.62
CA TYR A 130 -14.91 -0.41 -4.92
C TYR A 130 -16.08 0.58 -5.04
N VAL A 131 -15.77 1.84 -5.32
CA VAL A 131 -16.75 2.90 -5.59
C VAL A 131 -16.27 3.69 -6.81
N GLY A 132 -16.81 3.35 -7.99
CA GLY A 132 -16.29 3.87 -9.25
C GLY A 132 -14.80 3.54 -9.40
N ALA A 133 -13.98 4.57 -9.56
CA ALA A 133 -12.53 4.46 -9.65
C ALA A 133 -11.77 4.49 -8.31
N PHE A 134 -12.46 4.69 -7.19
CA PHE A 134 -11.87 4.55 -5.85
C PHE A 134 -11.93 3.09 -5.41
N ALA A 135 -10.83 2.57 -4.87
CA ALA A 135 -10.78 1.22 -4.37
C ALA A 135 -9.86 1.10 -3.15
N THR A 136 -10.26 0.26 -2.20
CA THR A 136 -9.40 -0.19 -1.10
C THR A 136 -9.08 -1.67 -1.28
N ALA A 137 -7.89 -2.06 -0.86
CA ALA A 137 -7.42 -3.43 -0.84
C ALA A 137 -6.61 -3.62 0.44
N SER A 138 -6.84 -4.73 1.16
CA SER A 138 -6.24 -4.96 2.46
C SER A 138 -5.24 -6.11 2.40
N TYR A 139 -4.07 -5.90 2.98
CA TYR A 139 -2.95 -6.83 2.97
C TYR A 139 -2.44 -7.05 4.38
N ARG A 140 -1.99 -8.27 4.68
CA ARG A 140 -1.41 -8.63 5.97
C ARG A 140 -0.07 -9.33 5.78
N TRP A 141 0.92 -8.87 6.53
CA TRP A 141 2.18 -9.57 6.75
C TRP A 141 2.19 -10.15 8.16
N ASP A 142 2.85 -11.29 8.33
CA ASP A 142 3.07 -11.91 9.65
C ASP A 142 4.47 -11.58 10.13
#